data_AF-A0ABD7XBL7-F1
#
_entry.id   AF-A0ABD7XBL7-F1
#
_cell.length_a   1.000
_cell.length_b   1.000
_cell.length_c   1.000
_cell.angle_alpha   90.00
_cell.angle_beta   90.00
_cell.angle_gamma   90.00
#
_symmetry.space_group_name_H-M   'P 1'
#
loop_
_entity.id
_entity.type
_entity.pdbx_description
1 polymer ?
#
loop_
_entity_poly.entity_id
_entity_poly.type
_entity_poly.pdbx_seq_one_letter_code
_entity_poly.pdbx_strand_id
1 'polypeptide(L)'
;MQGLSIANLEALGSEGSLKLDNMNIDTTNIEMRDGDDISLENTNLLSGLVTVEDSDLSVRNGALCNVEIQQDNGDIRMHNIALDSGKVDVSDGDVNIAESTVTNGYSLTTSDGDNLLTNVKAGGFDVTSSDGDNHVFGKTNEGSRIHSGTAQNVVVVKNSGGDNTVR
;
A
#
# COMPACT_ATOMS: atom_id res chain seq x y z
N MET A 1 3.59 -21.60 -12.60
CA MET A 1 4.64 -22.14 -11.72
C MET A 1 4.07 -22.03 -10.31
N GLN A 2 4.09 -23.08 -9.47
CA GLN A 2 3.73 -22.90 -8.07
C GLN A 2 4.89 -22.15 -7.39
N GLY A 3 4.59 -21.03 -6.75
CA GLY A 3 5.57 -20.28 -5.97
C GLY A 3 6.11 -21.07 -4.78
N LEU A 4 7.28 -20.68 -4.28
CA LEU A 4 7.84 -21.28 -3.05
C LEU A 4 6.97 -20.92 -1.85
N SER A 5 6.52 -21.91 -1.10
CA SER A 5 5.73 -21.70 0.11
C SER A 5 6.63 -21.65 1.35
N ILE A 6 6.50 -20.59 2.14
CA ILE A 6 7.22 -20.36 3.39
C ILE A 6 6.18 -20.06 4.49
N ALA A 7 6.23 -20.79 5.60
CA ALA A 7 5.32 -20.53 6.71
C ALA A 7 5.66 -19.21 7.43
N ASN A 8 6.95 -18.96 7.70
CA ASN A 8 7.42 -17.76 8.37
C ASN A 8 8.64 -17.21 7.66
N LEU A 9 8.60 -15.93 7.28
CA LEU A 9 9.76 -15.20 6.80
C LEU A 9 10.12 -14.10 7.81
N GLU A 10 11.37 -14.10 8.24
CA GLU A 10 12.00 -12.97 8.91
C GLU A 10 13.16 -12.50 8.03
N ALA A 11 13.10 -11.25 7.58
CA ALA A 11 14.14 -10.62 6.77
C ALA A 11 14.47 -9.26 7.38
N LEU A 12 15.65 -9.14 8.00
CA LEU A 12 16.12 -7.94 8.67
C LEU A 12 17.39 -7.47 7.96
N GLY A 13 17.39 -6.23 7.48
CA GLY A 13 18.50 -5.63 6.74
C GLY A 13 18.66 -4.15 7.05
N SER A 14 19.90 -3.68 6.99
CA SER A 14 20.25 -2.27 7.18
C SER A 14 20.96 -1.65 5.97
N GLU A 15 21.20 -2.44 4.91
CA GLU A 15 21.85 -1.99 3.66
C GLU A 15 21.41 -2.93 2.51
N GLY A 16 21.39 -2.41 1.29
CA GLY A 16 21.13 -3.15 0.06
C GLY A 16 19.64 -3.41 -0.21
N SER A 17 19.36 -4.24 -1.22
CA SER A 17 18.00 -4.52 -1.70
C SER A 17 17.45 -5.86 -1.21
N LEU A 18 16.15 -5.93 -0.95
CA LEU A 18 15.41 -7.19 -0.78
C LEU A 18 14.55 -7.46 -2.01
N LYS A 19 14.73 -8.64 -2.63
CA LYS A 19 13.84 -9.12 -3.68
C LYS A 19 13.20 -10.45 -3.30
N LEU A 20 11.87 -10.48 -3.26
CA LEU A 20 11.07 -11.70 -3.19
C LEU A 20 10.36 -11.89 -4.54
N ASP A 21 10.55 -13.04 -5.17
CA ASP A 21 9.92 -13.37 -6.45
C ASP A 21 9.28 -14.76 -6.40
N ASN A 22 8.01 -14.84 -6.80
CA ASN A 22 7.26 -16.09 -6.91
C ASN A 22 7.18 -16.83 -5.56
N MET A 23 6.78 -16.11 -4.50
CA MET A 23 6.72 -16.60 -3.11
C MET A 23 5.28 -16.62 -2.59
N ASN A 24 4.96 -17.59 -1.72
CA ASN A 24 3.75 -17.61 -0.90
C ASN A 24 4.18 -17.68 0.57
N ILE A 25 3.91 -16.61 1.34
CA ILE A 25 4.42 -16.48 2.71
C ILE A 25 3.23 -16.33 3.66
N ASP A 26 3.10 -17.23 4.63
CA ASP A 26 1.95 -17.23 5.54
C ASP A 26 2.05 -16.09 6.57
N THR A 27 3.23 -15.97 7.21
CA THR A 27 3.53 -14.92 8.18
C THR A 27 4.84 -14.22 7.83
N THR A 28 4.82 -12.90 7.75
CA THR A 28 5.96 -12.09 7.33
C THR A 28 6.37 -11.09 8.40
N ASN A 29 7.68 -10.98 8.63
CA ASN A 29 8.31 -9.84 9.28
C ASN A 29 9.48 -9.38 8.41
N ILE A 30 9.29 -8.31 7.66
CA ILE A 30 10.36 -7.68 6.85
C ILE A 30 10.68 -6.35 7.51
N GLU A 31 11.96 -6.10 7.77
CA GLU A 31 12.46 -4.83 8.28
C GLU A 31 13.72 -4.48 7.49
N MET A 32 13.63 -3.44 6.67
CA MET A 32 14.71 -2.97 5.83
C MET A 32 14.91 -1.48 6.10
N ARG A 33 16.00 -1.15 6.77
CA ARG A 33 16.38 0.22 7.11
C ARG A 33 17.58 0.64 6.28
N ASP A 34 17.66 1.90 5.87
CA ASP A 34 18.82 2.46 5.15
C ASP A 34 19.21 1.64 3.89
N GLY A 35 18.24 0.96 3.28
CA GLY A 35 18.42 0.06 2.13
C GLY A 35 18.35 0.80 0.80
N ASP A 36 18.49 0.03 -0.29
CA ASP A 36 18.13 0.51 -1.63
C ASP A 36 16.61 0.34 -1.84
N ASP A 37 16.18 -0.48 -2.81
CA ASP A 37 14.76 -0.73 -3.06
C ASP A 37 14.35 -2.12 -2.56
N ILE A 38 13.07 -2.24 -2.18
CA ILE A 38 12.44 -3.52 -1.85
C ILE A 38 11.47 -3.89 -2.97
N SER A 39 11.57 -5.12 -3.45
CA SER A 39 10.76 -5.62 -4.56
C SER A 39 10.07 -6.92 -4.21
N LEU A 40 8.74 -6.90 -4.22
CA LEU A 40 7.88 -8.06 -4.05
C LEU A 40 7.18 -8.35 -5.38
N GLU A 41 7.68 -9.31 -6.15
CA GLU A 41 7.14 -9.68 -7.46
C GLU A 41 6.49 -11.07 -7.38
N ASN A 42 5.31 -11.25 -7.98
CA ASN A 42 4.65 -12.57 -8.02
C ASN A 42 4.48 -13.18 -6.60
N THR A 43 4.35 -12.34 -5.58
CA THR A 43 4.48 -12.71 -4.17
C THR A 43 3.18 -12.49 -3.42
N ASN A 44 2.77 -13.50 -2.65
CA ASN A 44 1.61 -13.46 -1.79
C ASN A 44 2.06 -13.45 -0.32
N LEU A 45 1.63 -12.44 0.43
CA LEU A 45 1.82 -12.34 1.87
C LEU A 45 0.44 -12.49 2.55
N LEU A 46 0.25 -13.53 3.36
CA LEU A 46 -1.07 -13.81 3.97
C LEU A 46 -1.31 -13.11 5.32
N SER A 47 -0.23 -12.66 5.95
CA SER A 47 -0.24 -11.81 7.14
C SER A 47 1.16 -11.29 7.42
N GLY A 48 1.27 -10.20 8.17
CA GLY A 48 2.54 -9.76 8.71
C GLY A 48 2.76 -8.26 8.69
N LEU A 49 4.01 -7.89 8.96
CA LEU A 49 4.52 -6.53 8.97
C LEU A 49 5.66 -6.40 7.95
N VAL A 50 5.64 -5.29 7.21
CA VAL A 50 6.73 -4.84 6.35
C VAL A 50 7.09 -3.41 6.77
N THR A 51 8.26 -3.24 7.37
CA THR A 51 8.82 -1.96 7.78
C THR A 51 9.94 -1.57 6.83
N VAL A 52 9.84 -0.36 6.27
CA VAL A 52 10.76 0.19 5.28
C VAL A 52 11.18 1.58 5.72
N GLU A 53 12.49 1.81 5.84
CA GLU A 53 13.04 3.12 6.20
C GLU A 53 14.07 3.55 5.16
N ASP A 54 13.89 4.75 4.60
CA ASP A 54 14.77 5.39 3.62
C ASP A 54 14.94 4.58 2.32
N SER A 55 13.85 3.99 1.83
CA SER A 55 13.85 3.06 0.69
C SER A 55 12.50 3.06 -0.04
N ASP A 56 12.50 2.79 -1.34
CA ASP A 56 11.25 2.59 -2.10
C ASP A 56 10.74 1.15 -1.94
N LEU A 57 9.42 0.98 -1.78
CA LEU A 57 8.76 -0.33 -1.82
C LEU A 57 7.98 -0.50 -3.13
N SER A 58 8.33 -1.55 -3.88
CA SER A 58 7.56 -1.97 -5.05
C SER A 58 6.93 -3.35 -4.87
N VAL A 59 5.60 -3.41 -5.01
CA VAL A 59 4.83 -4.66 -4.96
C VAL A 59 4.12 -4.85 -6.31
N ARG A 60 4.39 -5.97 -7.00
CA ARG A 60 3.82 -6.24 -8.33
C ARG A 60 3.31 -7.67 -8.43
N ASN A 61 2.09 -7.80 -8.97
CA ASN A 61 1.46 -9.09 -9.29
C ASN A 61 1.37 -10.02 -8.08
N GLY A 62 0.46 -9.80 -7.14
CA GLY A 62 0.45 -10.60 -5.93
C GLY A 62 -0.79 -10.39 -5.08
N ALA A 63 -0.73 -10.85 -3.84
CA ALA A 63 -1.76 -10.65 -2.85
C ALA A 63 -1.16 -10.22 -1.51
N LEU A 64 -1.78 -9.23 -0.87
CA LEU A 64 -1.48 -8.82 0.49
C LEU A 64 -2.75 -9.02 1.32
N CYS A 65 -2.77 -10.05 2.16
CA CYS A 65 -3.89 -10.33 3.04
C CYS A 65 -3.49 -9.96 4.47
N ASN A 66 -4.26 -9.10 5.14
CA ASN A 66 -3.99 -8.69 6.52
C ASN A 66 -2.52 -8.30 6.79
N VAL A 67 -1.90 -7.59 5.82
CA VAL A 67 -0.54 -7.08 5.91
C VAL A 67 -0.58 -5.62 6.32
N GLU A 68 0.30 -5.27 7.25
CA GLU A 68 0.64 -3.90 7.59
C GLU A 68 1.96 -3.51 6.92
N ILE A 69 1.97 -2.38 6.22
CA ILE A 69 3.18 -1.75 5.71
C ILE A 69 3.38 -0.45 6.47
N GLN A 70 4.57 -0.27 7.02
CA GLN A 70 5.01 0.96 7.67
C GLN A 70 6.22 1.49 6.89
N GLN A 71 6.11 2.71 6.37
CA GLN A 71 7.20 3.34 5.64
C GLN A 71 7.51 4.72 6.23
N ASP A 72 8.78 4.98 6.54
CA ASP A 72 9.18 6.28 7.06
C ASP A 72 9.45 7.27 5.93
N ASN A 73 10.49 7.06 5.13
CA ASN A 73 10.77 7.87 3.94
C ASN A 73 10.91 6.99 2.70
N GLY A 74 10.32 7.43 1.59
CA GLY A 74 10.40 6.78 0.27
C GLY A 74 9.02 6.62 -0.36
N ASP A 75 8.98 6.11 -1.60
CA ASP A 75 7.72 5.91 -2.32
C ASP A 75 7.22 4.46 -2.20
N ILE A 76 5.90 4.28 -2.24
CA ILE A 76 5.26 2.96 -2.39
C ILE A 76 4.62 2.85 -3.76
N ARG A 77 4.95 1.80 -4.50
CA ARG A 77 4.32 1.48 -5.80
C ARG A 77 3.75 0.07 -5.80
N MET A 78 2.43 -0.03 -5.74
CA MET A 78 1.68 -1.28 -5.85
C MET A 78 0.99 -1.39 -7.20
N HIS A 79 1.20 -2.48 -7.92
CA HIS A 79 0.57 -2.70 -9.22
C HIS A 79 0.02 -4.12 -9.37
N ASN A 80 -1.25 -4.23 -9.77
CA ASN A 80 -1.93 -5.51 -9.99
C ASN A 80 -1.90 -6.40 -8.73
N ILE A 81 -2.40 -5.87 -7.62
CA ILE A 81 -2.41 -6.53 -6.31
C ILE A 81 -3.84 -6.88 -5.89
N ALA A 82 -4.03 -8.07 -5.33
CA ALA A 82 -5.22 -8.42 -4.55
C ALA A 82 -4.99 -8.01 -3.08
N LEU A 83 -5.64 -6.91 -2.67
CA LEU A 83 -5.57 -6.39 -1.31
C LEU A 83 -6.75 -6.93 -0.51
N ASP A 84 -6.45 -7.62 0.59
CA ASP A 84 -7.48 -8.26 1.40
C ASP A 84 -7.33 -7.92 2.87
N SER A 85 -7.98 -6.84 3.31
CA SER A 85 -7.71 -6.21 4.61
C SER A 85 -6.26 -5.69 4.70
N GLY A 86 -5.89 -5.12 5.84
CA GLY A 86 -4.55 -4.56 6.06
C GLY A 86 -4.51 -3.05 5.88
N LYS A 87 -3.29 -2.50 5.99
CA LYS A 87 -3.07 -1.07 5.94
C LYS A 87 -1.65 -0.71 5.49
N VAL A 88 -1.52 0.51 5.02
CA VAL A 88 -0.27 1.20 4.73
C VAL A 88 -0.25 2.48 5.54
N ASP A 89 0.81 2.69 6.32
CA ASP A 89 1.09 3.94 7.01
C ASP A 89 2.43 4.48 6.49
N VAL A 90 2.44 5.69 5.92
CA VAL A 90 3.64 6.37 5.37
C VAL A 90 3.87 7.70 6.08
N SER A 91 5.09 7.96 6.53
CA SER A 91 5.45 9.26 7.12
C SER A 91 5.72 10.30 6.04
N ASP A 92 6.64 10.05 5.11
CA ASP A 92 6.99 10.95 4.01
C ASP A 92 7.20 10.14 2.71
N GLY A 93 6.42 10.49 1.69
CA GLY A 93 6.58 9.98 0.32
C GLY A 93 5.27 9.62 -0.36
N ASP A 94 5.36 9.38 -1.66
CA ASP A 94 4.16 9.17 -2.48
C ASP A 94 3.71 7.72 -2.45
N VAL A 95 2.39 7.50 -2.50
CA VAL A 95 1.81 6.15 -2.63
C VAL A 95 1.02 6.03 -3.91
N ASN A 96 1.44 5.11 -4.78
CA ASN A 96 0.75 4.77 -6.01
C ASN A 96 0.23 3.33 -5.98
N ILE A 97 -1.09 3.16 -6.05
CA ILE A 97 -1.75 1.86 -6.17
C ILE A 97 -2.50 1.82 -7.50
N ALA A 98 -2.11 0.90 -8.39
CA ALA A 98 -2.66 0.78 -9.72
C ALA A 98 -3.16 -0.64 -10.02
N GLU A 99 -4.26 -0.73 -10.78
CA GLU A 99 -4.79 -2.01 -11.32
C GLU A 99 -5.09 -3.08 -10.25
N SER A 100 -5.40 -2.66 -9.03
CA SER A 100 -5.56 -3.54 -7.88
C SER A 100 -7.02 -3.78 -7.53
N THR A 101 -7.31 -4.84 -6.78
CA THR A 101 -8.67 -5.16 -6.29
C THR A 101 -8.66 -5.31 -4.78
N VAL A 102 -9.67 -4.75 -4.12
CA VAL A 102 -9.84 -4.77 -2.67
C VAL A 102 -11.09 -5.59 -2.33
N THR A 103 -11.00 -6.52 -1.37
CA THR A 103 -12.10 -7.44 -1.02
C THR A 103 -12.70 -7.26 0.37
N ASN A 104 -11.90 -6.85 1.36
CA ASN A 104 -12.34 -6.67 2.77
C ASN A 104 -11.97 -5.30 3.35
N GLY A 105 -11.93 -4.28 2.49
CA GLY A 105 -11.47 -2.93 2.84
C GLY A 105 -9.94 -2.84 2.95
N TYR A 106 -9.45 -1.60 2.98
CA TYR A 106 -8.02 -1.30 3.08
C TYR A 106 -7.83 0.12 3.61
N SER A 107 -6.78 0.36 4.40
CA SER A 107 -6.46 1.70 4.90
C SER A 107 -5.13 2.18 4.34
N LEU A 108 -5.09 3.42 3.88
CA LEU A 108 -3.88 4.14 3.49
C LEU A 108 -3.83 5.43 4.29
N THR A 109 -2.82 5.58 5.13
CA THR A 109 -2.54 6.80 5.89
C THR A 109 -1.19 7.36 5.44
N THR A 110 -1.13 8.62 5.06
CA THR A 110 0.11 9.33 4.76
C THR A 110 0.19 10.62 5.58
N SER A 111 1.39 10.98 6.04
CA SER A 111 1.58 12.25 6.76
C SER A 111 2.01 13.37 5.81
N ASP A 112 2.96 13.11 4.92
CA ASP A 112 3.36 14.00 3.83
C ASP A 112 3.56 13.18 2.54
N GLY A 113 3.23 13.77 1.38
CA GLY A 113 3.27 13.12 0.08
C GLY A 113 1.89 12.92 -0.56
N ASP A 114 1.86 12.61 -1.86
CA ASP A 114 0.64 12.46 -2.63
C ASP A 114 0.20 10.98 -2.73
N ASN A 115 -1.11 10.76 -2.69
CA ASN A 115 -1.70 9.44 -2.91
C ASN A 115 -2.39 9.35 -4.26
N LEU A 116 -2.02 8.37 -5.07
CA LEU A 116 -2.65 8.08 -6.35
C LEU A 116 -3.18 6.64 -6.41
N LEU A 117 -4.49 6.49 -6.50
CA LEU A 117 -5.17 5.23 -6.75
C LEU A 117 -5.75 5.25 -8.16
N THR A 118 -5.23 4.39 -9.05
CA THR A 118 -5.68 4.31 -10.45
C THR A 118 -6.27 2.93 -10.75
N ASN A 119 -7.48 2.86 -11.29
CA ASN A 119 -8.15 1.61 -11.64
C ASN A 119 -8.24 0.60 -10.47
N VAL A 120 -8.32 1.11 -9.23
CA VAL A 120 -8.52 0.28 -8.03
C VAL A 120 -9.99 -0.10 -7.93
N LYS A 121 -10.27 -1.40 -7.80
CA LYS A 121 -11.64 -1.93 -7.67
C LYS A 121 -11.95 -2.19 -6.20
N ALA A 122 -12.89 -1.44 -5.66
CA ALA A 122 -13.38 -1.58 -4.28
C ALA A 122 -14.90 -1.36 -4.22
N GLY A 123 -15.50 -1.67 -3.07
CA GLY A 123 -16.89 -1.36 -2.80
C GLY A 123 -17.14 0.13 -2.63
N GLY A 124 -16.16 0.90 -2.17
CA GLY A 124 -16.21 2.36 -2.09
C GLY A 124 -14.86 2.97 -1.72
N PHE A 125 -14.82 4.30 -1.70
CA PHE A 125 -13.66 5.10 -1.33
C PHE A 125 -14.08 6.16 -0.34
N ASP A 126 -13.32 6.29 0.73
CA ASP A 126 -13.48 7.30 1.76
C ASP A 126 -12.16 8.05 1.90
N VAL A 127 -12.10 9.23 1.28
CA VAL A 127 -10.86 9.97 1.06
C VAL A 127 -10.91 11.26 1.87
N THR A 128 -9.88 11.52 2.67
CA THR A 128 -9.79 12.72 3.51
C THR A 128 -8.36 13.26 3.47
N SER A 129 -8.22 14.57 3.28
CA SER A 129 -6.96 15.31 3.46
C SER A 129 -7.15 16.35 4.56
N SER A 130 -6.10 16.65 5.32
CA SER A 130 -6.09 17.79 6.25
C SER A 130 -5.57 19.05 5.56
N ASP A 131 -4.49 18.93 4.80
CA ASP A 131 -3.90 19.94 3.93
C ASP A 131 -3.61 19.31 2.56
N GLY A 132 -4.16 19.88 1.48
CA GLY A 132 -4.19 19.28 0.13
C GLY A 132 -5.59 18.94 -0.39
N ASP A 133 -5.69 18.61 -1.67
CA ASP A 133 -6.93 18.40 -2.40
C ASP A 133 -7.31 16.91 -2.52
N ASN A 134 -8.61 16.63 -2.49
CA ASN A 134 -9.15 15.31 -2.79
C ASN A 134 -9.82 15.31 -4.16
N HIS A 135 -9.33 14.48 -5.08
CA HIS A 135 -9.87 14.25 -6.41
C HIS A 135 -10.37 12.81 -6.54
N VAL A 136 -11.68 12.57 -6.51
CA VAL A 136 -12.26 11.22 -6.55
C VAL A 136 -13.26 11.09 -7.70
N PHE A 137 -12.88 10.34 -8.74
CA PHE A 137 -13.67 10.11 -9.96
C PHE A 137 -14.24 11.40 -10.57
N GLY A 138 -13.39 12.43 -10.69
CA GLY A 138 -13.75 13.73 -11.25
C GLY A 138 -14.46 14.69 -10.27
N LYS A 139 -14.73 14.29 -9.03
CA LYS A 139 -15.15 15.19 -7.95
C LYS A 139 -13.93 15.74 -7.24
N THR A 140 -13.96 17.03 -6.90
CA THR A 140 -12.85 17.71 -6.21
C THR A 140 -13.35 18.36 -4.92
N ASN A 141 -12.54 18.33 -3.87
CA ASN A 141 -12.79 19.02 -2.62
C ASN A 141 -11.47 19.43 -1.95
N GLU A 142 -11.34 20.71 -1.57
CA GLU A 142 -10.16 21.26 -0.91
C GLU A 142 -10.21 20.92 0.59
N GLY A 143 -9.21 20.19 1.11
CA GLY A 143 -9.03 19.95 2.56
C GLY A 143 -10.22 19.31 3.28
N SER A 144 -11.01 18.47 2.61
CA SER A 144 -12.25 17.90 3.16
C SER A 144 -12.60 16.52 2.61
N ARG A 145 -13.34 15.75 3.38
CA ARG A 145 -13.70 14.35 3.07
C ARG A 145 -14.56 14.20 1.81
N ILE A 146 -14.25 13.21 0.97
CA ILE A 146 -15.09 12.73 -0.13
C ILE A 146 -15.39 11.24 0.07
N HIS A 147 -16.68 10.89 0.05
CA HIS A 147 -17.14 9.51 -0.01
C HIS A 147 -17.65 9.17 -1.41
N SER A 148 -17.28 8.00 -1.94
CA SER A 148 -17.78 7.45 -3.20
C SER A 148 -18.07 5.95 -3.07
N GLY A 149 -19.10 5.46 -3.76
CA GLY A 149 -19.49 4.04 -3.72
C GLY A 149 -20.26 3.63 -2.46
N THR A 150 -20.17 2.35 -2.11
CA THR A 150 -20.88 1.72 -1.00
C THR A 150 -20.20 1.97 0.35
N ALA A 151 -20.83 1.53 1.44
CA ALA A 151 -20.26 1.56 2.79
C ALA A 151 -19.56 0.24 3.20
N GLN A 152 -19.53 -0.76 2.32
CA GLN A 152 -18.87 -2.05 2.56
C GLN A 152 -17.65 -2.16 1.64
N ASN A 153 -16.61 -2.86 2.08
CA ASN A 153 -15.38 -3.03 1.30
C ASN A 153 -14.82 -1.68 0.79
N VAL A 154 -14.58 -0.77 1.73
CA VAL A 154 -14.16 0.61 1.45
C VAL A 154 -12.65 0.73 1.56
N VAL A 155 -12.04 1.44 0.62
CA VAL A 155 -10.66 1.94 0.76
C VAL A 155 -10.73 3.28 1.48
N VAL A 156 -10.12 3.33 2.66
CA VAL A 156 -9.98 4.57 3.43
C VAL A 156 -8.63 5.17 3.10
N VAL A 157 -8.62 6.40 2.59
CA VAL A 157 -7.39 7.16 2.30
C VAL A 157 -7.40 8.39 3.19
N LYS A 158 -6.37 8.55 4.01
CA LYS A 158 -6.18 9.69 4.90
C LYS A 158 -4.82 10.29 4.63
N ASN A 159 -4.81 11.57 4.29
CA ASN A 159 -3.58 12.34 4.15
C ASN A 159 -3.56 13.51 5.13
N SER A 160 -2.41 13.81 5.70
CA SER A 160 -2.23 15.01 6.51
C SER A 160 -1.74 16.18 5.65
N GLY A 161 -0.74 15.97 4.81
CA GLY A 161 -0.20 16.93 3.85
C GLY A 161 -0.02 16.30 2.47
N GLY A 162 -0.62 16.90 1.44
CA GLY A 162 -0.57 16.42 0.06
C GLY A 162 -1.95 16.01 -0.48
N ASP A 163 -1.99 15.74 -1.78
CA ASP A 163 -3.22 15.48 -2.51
C ASP A 163 -3.59 14.00 -2.48
N ASN A 164 -4.89 13.70 -2.57
CA ASN A 164 -5.38 12.35 -2.81
C ASN A 164 -6.14 12.30 -4.13
N THR A 165 -5.69 11.46 -5.06
CA THR A 165 -6.35 11.22 -6.34
C THR A 165 -6.80 9.78 -6.47
N VAL A 166 -8.08 9.58 -6.78
CA VAL A 166 -8.70 8.28 -7.12
C VAL A 166 -9.36 8.40 -8.50
N ARG A 167 -8.94 7.58 -9.47
CA ARG A 167 -9.44 7.63 -10.86
C ARG A 167 -9.52 6.29 -11.56
#